data_AF-A0A924UXU0-F1
#
_entry.id   AF-A0A924UXU0-F1
#
_cell.length_a   1.000
_cell.length_b   1.000
_cell.length_c   1.000
_cell.angle_alpha   90.00
_cell.angle_beta   90.00
_cell.angle_gamma   90.00
#
_symmetry.space_group_name_H-M   'P 1'
#
loop_
_entity.id
_entity.type
_entity.pdbx_description
1 polymer ?
#
loop_
_entity_poly.entity_id
_entity_poly.type
_entity_poly.pdbx_seq_one_letter_code
_entity_poly.pdbx_strand_id
1 'polypeptide(L)'
;KLCKGLGYDFNTVEFAVRDGIPYAIDFGNPAPDAELTSVGAENFEWVVEEAAKMAIAVAKKQKAGKMNLTWGTFIKAAAAGK
;
A
#
# COMPACT_ATOMS: atom_id res chain seq x y z
N LYS A 1 -4.99 8.75 1.81
CA LYS A 1 -4.22 9.88 1.22
C LYS A 1 -2.76 9.50 1.00
N LEU A 2 -2.11 8.81 1.95
CA LEU A 2 -0.73 8.31 1.83
C LEU A 2 -0.50 7.45 0.57
N CYS A 3 -1.26 6.36 0.37
CA CYS A 3 -1.08 5.50 -0.79
C CYS A 3 -1.19 6.24 -2.13
N LYS A 4 -2.11 7.21 -2.24
CA LYS A 4 -2.23 8.07 -3.45
C LYS A 4 -1.01 8.97 -3.63
N GLY A 5 -0.51 9.58 -2.56
CA GLY A 5 0.66 10.47 -2.59
C GLY A 5 1.95 9.75 -2.92
N LEU A 6 2.07 8.49 -2.47
CA LEU A 6 3.22 7.63 -2.74
C LEU A 6 3.05 6.77 -3.99
N GLY A 7 1.88 6.75 -4.63
CA GLY A 7 1.63 5.87 -5.77
C GLY A 7 1.67 4.37 -5.41
N TYR A 8 1.23 4.03 -4.20
CA TYR A 8 1.04 2.65 -3.74
C TYR A 8 -0.42 2.23 -3.90
N ASP A 9 -0.63 0.97 -4.27
CA ASP A 9 -1.94 0.32 -4.28
C ASP A 9 -2.26 -0.31 -2.92
N PHE A 10 -1.24 -0.69 -2.16
CA PHE A 10 -1.31 -1.29 -0.83
C PHE A 10 -0.17 -0.76 0.06
N ASN A 11 -0.39 -0.57 1.36
CA ASN A 11 0.62 -0.03 2.27
C ASN A 11 0.30 -0.42 3.73
N THR A 12 1.32 -0.70 4.53
CA THR A 12 1.24 -0.64 5.99
C THR A 12 1.74 0.70 6.50
N VAL A 13 1.12 1.18 7.58
CA VAL A 13 1.47 2.48 8.17
C VAL A 13 1.53 2.33 9.67
N GLU A 14 2.62 2.79 10.25
CA GLU A 14 2.84 2.79 11.68
C GLU A 14 2.72 4.21 12.23
N PHE A 15 2.04 4.31 13.37
CA PHE A 15 1.87 5.56 14.09
C PHE A 15 2.30 5.40 15.53
N ALA A 16 3.12 6.34 16.01
CA ALA A 16 3.26 6.59 17.43
C ALA A 16 2.16 7.57 17.87
N VAL A 17 1.51 7.32 19.01
CA VAL A 17 0.48 8.23 19.54
C VAL A 17 1.00 8.86 20.82
N ARG A 18 0.99 10.20 20.87
CA ARG A 18 1.35 10.98 22.06
C ARG A 18 0.29 12.05 22.31
N ASP A 19 -0.27 12.04 23.51
CA ASP A 19 -1.33 12.99 23.93
C ASP A 19 -2.54 13.02 22.97
N GLY A 20 -2.89 11.85 22.42
CA GLY A 20 -3.98 11.70 21.43
C GLY A 20 -3.62 12.15 20.00
N ILE A 21 -2.39 12.62 19.77
CA ILE A 21 -1.91 13.04 18.45
C ILE A 21 -1.13 11.89 17.79
N PRO A 22 -1.52 11.44 16.59
CA PRO A 22 -0.79 10.42 15.85
C PRO A 22 0.38 11.03 15.06
N TYR A 23 1.54 10.38 15.13
CA TYR A 23 2.74 10.71 14.39
C TYR A 23 3.08 9.52 13.49
N ALA A 24 3.08 9.72 12.18
CA ALA A 24 3.49 8.68 11.24
C ALA A 24 5.00 8.44 11.42
N ILE A 25 5.38 7.22 11.77
CA ILE A 25 6.78 6.83 12.00
C ILE A 25 7.30 5.93 10.89
N ASP A 26 6.40 5.18 10.26
CA ASP A 26 6.70 4.45 9.03
C ASP A 26 5.46 4.43 8.12
N PHE A 27 5.65 4.74 6.85
CA PHE A 27 4.59 4.82 5.85
C PHE A 27 5.09 4.47 4.44
N GLY A 28 6.32 3.95 4.34
CA GLY A 28 7.02 3.65 3.08
C GLY A 28 6.98 2.17 2.70
N ASN A 29 5.90 1.45 3.06
CA ASN A 29 5.84 -0.01 3.06
C ASN A 29 4.89 -0.58 2.00
N PRO A 30 5.25 -0.55 0.69
CA PRO A 30 4.39 -1.04 -0.39
C PRO A 30 4.18 -2.56 -0.38
N ALA A 31 4.90 -3.28 0.48
CA ALA A 31 4.71 -4.69 0.79
C ALA A 31 4.39 -4.81 2.28
N PRO A 32 3.10 -4.82 2.65
CA PRO A 32 2.65 -4.95 4.02
C PRO A 32 3.24 -6.15 4.74
N ASP A 33 3.94 -5.91 5.85
CA ASP A 33 4.09 -6.93 6.88
C ASP A 33 2.78 -7.05 7.64
N ALA A 34 2.18 -8.23 7.55
CA ALA A 34 0.96 -8.60 8.23
C ALA A 34 1.11 -9.99 8.82
N GLU A 35 2.26 -10.31 9.41
CA GLU A 35 2.46 -11.62 10.05
C GLU A 35 1.34 -11.89 11.09
N LEU A 36 0.80 -13.12 11.06
CA LEU A 36 -0.27 -13.57 11.95
C LEU A 36 0.00 -13.27 13.43
N THR A 37 1.24 -13.44 13.88
CA THR A 37 1.65 -13.22 15.27
C THR A 37 1.67 -11.73 15.65
N SER A 38 1.84 -10.84 14.67
CA SER A 38 1.84 -9.38 14.84
C SER A 38 0.43 -8.81 14.85
N VAL A 39 -0.39 -9.20 13.86
CA VAL A 39 -1.70 -8.58 13.62
C VAL A 39 -2.87 -9.35 14.23
N GLY A 40 -2.66 -10.61 14.62
CA GLY A 40 -3.70 -11.51 15.12
C GLY A 40 -4.55 -12.15 14.01
N ALA A 41 -5.23 -13.25 14.34
CA ALA A 41 -5.93 -14.08 13.36
C ALA A 41 -7.01 -13.37 12.56
N GLU A 42 -7.87 -12.58 13.20
CA GLU A 42 -8.96 -11.89 12.52
C GLU A 42 -8.44 -10.89 11.47
N ASN A 43 -7.45 -10.08 11.84
CA ASN A 43 -6.86 -9.12 10.92
C ASN A 43 -6.06 -9.80 9.82
N PHE A 44 -5.37 -10.90 10.14
CA PHE A 44 -4.64 -11.69 9.15
C PHE A 44 -5.57 -12.23 8.06
N GLU A 45 -6.65 -12.90 8.44
CA GLU A 45 -7.63 -13.45 7.50
C GLU A 45 -8.26 -12.34 6.64
N TRP A 46 -8.59 -11.20 7.27
CA TRP A 46 -9.10 -10.04 6.54
C TRP A 46 -8.08 -9.49 5.53
N VAL A 47 -6.82 -9.32 5.92
CA VAL A 47 -5.76 -8.82 5.02
C VAL A 47 -5.58 -9.77 3.84
N VAL A 48 -5.53 -11.08 4.06
CA VAL A 48 -5.36 -12.08 3.00
C VAL A 48 -6.50 -12.00 2.00
N GLU A 49 -7.75 -11.97 2.47
CA GLU A 49 -8.94 -11.91 1.63
C GLU A 49 -8.98 -10.63 0.78
N GLU A 50 -8.73 -9.46 1.38
CA GLU A 50 -8.76 -8.18 0.67
C GLU A 50 -7.57 -8.02 -0.29
N ALA A 51 -6.38 -8.50 0.08
CA ALA A 51 -5.23 -8.54 -0.81
C ALA A 51 -5.48 -9.44 -2.02
N ALA A 52 -6.10 -10.61 -1.84
CA ALA A 52 -6.47 -11.51 -2.93
C ALA A 52 -7.50 -10.87 -3.88
N LYS A 53 -8.56 -10.25 -3.34
CA LYS A 53 -9.54 -9.49 -4.13
C LYS A 53 -8.89 -8.38 -4.94
N MET A 54 -7.99 -7.61 -4.31
CA MET A 54 -7.24 -6.55 -4.98
C MET A 54 -6.41 -7.12 -6.14
N ALA A 55 -5.61 -8.16 -5.90
CA ALA A 55 -4.76 -8.78 -6.90
C ALA A 55 -5.57 -9.28 -8.11
N ILE A 56 -6.70 -9.94 -7.88
CA ILE A 56 -7.61 -10.40 -8.94
C ILE A 56 -8.17 -9.21 -9.73
N ALA A 57 -8.60 -8.14 -9.04
CA ALA A 57 -9.15 -6.95 -9.68
C ALA A 57 -8.10 -6.23 -10.55
N VAL A 58 -6.84 -6.17 -10.09
CA VAL A 58 -5.72 -5.61 -10.84
C VAL A 58 -5.41 -6.46 -12.07
N ALA A 59 -5.35 -7.80 -11.90
CA ALA A 59 -5.10 -8.72 -13.01
C ALA A 59 -6.15 -8.59 -14.12
N LYS A 60 -7.43 -8.48 -13.76
CA LYS A 60 -8.53 -8.28 -14.72
C LYS A 60 -8.46 -6.95 -15.48
N LYS A 61 -7.82 -5.91 -14.90
CA LYS A 61 -7.66 -4.59 -15.52
C LYS A 61 -6.40 -4.45 -16.36
N GLN A 62 -5.55 -5.47 -16.37
CA GLN A 62 -4.28 -5.46 -17.09
C GLN A 62 -4.50 -5.18 -18.58
N LYS A 63 -3.66 -4.29 -19.13
CA LYS A 63 -3.64 -3.98 -20.56
C LYS A 63 -2.31 -4.39 -21.17
N ALA A 64 -2.36 -5.31 -22.13
CA ALA A 64 -1.18 -5.75 -22.87
C ALA A 64 -0.44 -4.57 -23.52
N GLY A 65 0.90 -4.63 -23.50
CA GLY A 65 1.78 -3.61 -24.08
C GLY A 65 1.80 -2.26 -23.33
N LYS A 66 1.16 -2.13 -22.17
CA LYS A 66 1.18 -0.92 -21.34
C LYS A 66 1.91 -1.14 -20.02
N MET A 67 2.54 -0.08 -19.51
CA MET A 67 2.97 -0.03 -18.11
C MET A 67 1.72 0.06 -17.24
N ASN A 68 1.40 -1.00 -16.52
CA ASN A 68 0.24 -1.06 -15.63
C ASN A 68 0.60 -0.67 -14.18
N LEU A 69 1.89 -0.44 -13.89
CA LEU A 69 2.38 -0.03 -12.57
C LEU A 69 2.16 1.47 -12.34
N THR A 70 1.58 1.80 -11.18
CA THR A 70 1.31 3.17 -10.71
C THR A 70 2.58 3.84 -10.20
N TRP A 71 3.45 3.09 -9.50
CA TRP A 71 4.74 3.56 -8.96
C TRP A 71 5.66 4.19 -10.03
N GLY A 72 5.72 3.62 -11.24
CA GLY A 72 6.53 4.17 -12.32
C GLY A 72 6.08 5.56 -12.77
N THR A 73 4.79 5.88 -12.60
CA THR A 73 4.27 7.23 -12.87
C THR A 73 4.71 8.20 -11.78
N PHE A 74 4.64 7.78 -10.52
CA PHE A 74 5.14 8.57 -9.38
C PHE A 74 6.62 8.92 -9.54
N ILE A 75 7.48 7.93 -9.78
CA ILE A 75 8.94 8.16 -9.94
C ILE A 75 9.25 9.10 -11.12
N LYS A 76 8.54 8.96 -12.25
CA LYS A 76 8.72 9.86 -13.39
C LYS A 76 8.30 11.29 -13.09
N ALA A 77 7.20 11.49 -12.36
CA ALA A 77 6.77 12.82 -11.93
C ALA A 77 7.78 13.45 -10.96
N ALA A 78 8.20 12.68 -9.95
CA ALA A 78 9.20 13.11 -8.97
C ALA A 78 10.54 13.48 -9.63
N ALA A 79 11.05 12.65 -10.54
CA ALA A 79 12.28 12.93 -11.29
C ALA A 79 12.15 14.16 -12.20
N ALA A 80 10.95 14.48 -12.67
CA ALA A 80 10.65 15.67 -13.45
C ALA A 80 10.41 16.92 -12.59
N GLY A 81 10.47 16.81 -11.25
CA GLY A 81 10.19 17.90 -10.32
C GLY A 81 8.74 18.39 -10.35
N LYS A 82 7.80 17.51 -10.69
CA LYS A 82 6.36 17.80 -10.81
C LYS A 82 5.55 17.16 -9.70
#